data_AF-A0A925HML4-F1
#
_entry.id   AF-A0A925HML4-F1
#
_cell.length_a   1.000
_cell.length_b   1.000
_cell.length_c   1.000
_cell.angle_alpha   90.00
_cell.angle_beta   90.00
_cell.angle_gamma   90.00
#
_symmetry.space_group_name_H-M   'P 1'
#
loop_
_entity.id
_entity.type
_entity.pdbx_description
1 polymer ?
#
loop_
_entity_poly.entity_id
_entity_poly.type
_entity_poly.pdbx_seq_one_letter_code
_entity_poly.pdbx_strand_id
1 'polypeptide(L)'
;MRIKAIAKVVYGFFAAAFLLVGITAFAAGTGLLPEPLHGVVMDVGHGDANALHIIQEFGAFLVFIGLITFWFMRHYDQSQTFHWAMTIAWGLIALAHWFDVRGSRNSVIGPIINSIPFILFAALGLLRRKSQGQAQSI
;
A
#
# COMPACT_ATOMS: atom_id res chain seq x y z
N MET A 1 -16.96 -18.29 4.14
CA MET A 1 -16.47 -17.81 5.46
C MET A 1 -14.93 -17.72 5.54
N ARG A 2 -14.16 -18.75 5.15
CA ARG A 2 -12.68 -18.76 5.24
C ARG A 2 -11.97 -17.66 4.42
N ILE A 3 -12.36 -17.44 3.16
CA ILE A 3 -11.73 -16.42 2.27
C ILE A 3 -11.91 -15.00 2.82
N LYS A 4 -13.08 -14.70 3.42
CA LYS A 4 -13.35 -13.40 4.04
C LYS A 4 -12.40 -13.12 5.22
N ALA A 5 -12.15 -14.14 6.05
CA ALA A 5 -11.21 -14.01 7.16
C ALA A 5 -9.78 -13.77 6.66
N ILE A 6 -9.31 -14.56 5.68
CA ILE A 6 -7.99 -14.37 5.05
C ILE A 6 -7.87 -12.96 4.47
N ALA A 7 -8.87 -12.52 3.69
CA ALA A 7 -8.87 -11.20 3.09
C ALA A 7 -8.78 -10.09 4.15
N LYS A 8 -9.57 -10.18 5.23
CA LYS A 8 -9.50 -9.23 6.35
C LYS A 8 -8.14 -9.21 7.04
N VAL A 9 -7.50 -10.36 7.23
CA VAL A 9 -6.13 -10.42 7.80
C VAL A 9 -5.14 -9.73 6.89
N VAL A 10 -5.20 -10.00 5.58
CA VAL A 10 -4.30 -9.37 4.59
C VAL A 10 -4.51 -7.85 4.56
N TYR A 11 -5.77 -7.38 4.47
CA TYR A 11 -6.03 -5.94 4.51
C TYR A 11 -5.59 -5.30 5.81
N GLY A 12 -5.78 -5.98 6.95
CA GLY A 12 -5.36 -5.47 8.26
C GLY A 12 -3.85 -5.32 8.34
N PHE A 13 -3.12 -6.31 7.84
CA PHE A 13 -1.65 -6.27 7.75
C PHE A 13 -1.18 -5.09 6.89
N PHE A 14 -1.72 -4.94 5.68
CA PHE A 14 -1.34 -3.82 4.80
C PHE A 14 -1.76 -2.46 5.36
N ALA A 15 -2.96 -2.35 5.93
CA ALA A 15 -3.41 -1.12 6.58
C ALA A 15 -2.47 -0.69 7.71
N ALA A 16 -2.07 -1.63 8.57
CA ALA A 16 -1.13 -1.37 9.64
C ALA A 16 0.26 -0.98 9.09
N ALA A 17 0.77 -1.71 8.09
CA ALA A 17 2.05 -1.39 7.48
C ALA A 17 2.05 0.01 6.84
N PHE A 18 1.02 0.36 6.07
CA PHE A 18 0.89 1.68 5.45
C PHE A 18 0.76 2.80 6.48
N LEU A 19 0.02 2.59 7.57
CA LEU A 19 -0.03 3.57 8.66
C LEU A 19 1.33 3.76 9.32
N LEU A 20 2.03 2.68 9.67
CA LEU A 20 3.32 2.78 10.36
C LEU A 20 4.36 3.46 9.49
N VAL A 21 4.51 3.03 8.23
CA VAL A 21 5.44 3.64 7.28
C VAL A 21 5.01 5.07 6.96
N GLY A 22 3.72 5.30 6.72
CA GLY A 22 3.18 6.62 6.38
C GLY A 22 3.35 7.65 7.48
N ILE A 23 3.04 7.29 8.74
CA ILE A 23 3.25 8.16 9.91
C ILE A 23 4.74 8.47 10.07
N THR A 24 5.60 7.46 9.92
CA THR A 24 7.06 7.65 10.05
C THR A 24 7.59 8.62 8.99
N ALA A 25 7.20 8.44 7.72
CA ALA A 25 7.59 9.29 6.62
C ALA A 25 7.01 10.71 6.75
N PHE A 26 5.73 10.84 7.11
CA PHE A 26 5.05 12.12 7.28
C PHE A 26 5.61 12.94 8.45
N ALA A 27 5.95 12.28 9.56
CA ALA A 27 6.49 12.96 10.74
C ALA A 27 7.97 13.33 10.61
N ALA A 28 8.66 12.91 9.55
CA ALA A 28 10.03 13.32 9.29
C ALA A 28 10.10 14.86 9.17
N GLY A 29 11.01 15.50 9.91
CA GLY A 29 11.09 16.97 9.96
C GLY A 29 10.12 17.67 10.92
N THR A 30 9.20 16.97 11.59
CA THR A 30 8.30 17.58 12.61
C THR A 30 8.90 17.67 14.01
N GLY A 31 10.02 16.97 14.25
CA GLY A 31 10.60 16.79 15.59
C GLY A 31 9.89 15.74 16.46
N LEU A 32 8.83 15.10 15.97
CA LEU A 32 8.07 14.08 16.70
C LEU A 32 8.64 12.66 16.55
N LEU A 33 9.57 12.47 15.61
CA LEU A 33 10.11 11.16 15.27
C LEU A 33 11.31 10.80 16.16
N PRO A 34 11.37 9.60 16.76
CA PRO A 34 12.57 9.12 17.45
C PRO A 34 13.81 9.17 16.55
N GLU A 35 14.95 9.52 17.12
CA GLU A 35 16.21 9.73 16.39
C GLU A 35 16.61 8.57 15.45
N PRO A 36 16.49 7.27 15.83
CA PRO A 36 16.81 6.18 14.92
C PRO A 36 15.93 6.16 13.67
N LEU A 37 14.63 6.46 13.81
CA LEU A 37 13.71 6.51 12.68
C LEU A 37 13.95 7.77 11.84
N HIS A 38 14.31 8.88 12.47
CA HIS A 38 14.67 10.11 11.78
C HIS A 38 15.88 9.91 10.88
N GLY A 39 16.93 9.27 11.41
CA GLY A 39 18.12 8.92 10.63
C GLY A 39 17.79 8.08 9.39
N VAL A 40 16.94 7.07 9.53
CA VAL A 40 16.50 6.22 8.39
C VAL A 40 15.79 7.03 7.31
N VAL A 41 14.85 7.91 7.69
CA VAL A 41 14.11 8.70 6.69
C VAL A 41 15.04 9.71 6.00
N MET A 42 15.95 10.35 6.75
CA MET A 42 16.92 11.29 6.19
C MET A 42 17.90 10.61 5.23
N ASP A 43 18.31 9.38 5.52
CA ASP A 43 19.17 8.58 4.65
C ASP A 43 18.47 8.23 3.33
N VAL A 44 17.20 7.81 3.39
CA VAL A 44 16.36 7.58 2.19
C VAL A 44 16.21 8.86 1.36
N GLY A 45 16.01 10.00 2.03
CA GLY A 45 15.98 11.32 1.39
C GLY A 45 17.34 11.83 0.89
N HIS A 46 18.44 11.12 1.17
CA HIS A 46 19.82 11.56 0.89
C HIS A 46 20.14 12.96 1.43
N GLY A 47 19.48 13.37 2.52
CA GLY A 47 19.57 14.73 3.07
C GLY A 47 18.99 15.84 2.19
N ASP A 48 18.34 15.52 1.08
CA ASP A 48 17.75 16.50 0.17
C ASP A 48 16.36 16.95 0.63
N ALA A 49 16.16 18.26 0.74
CA ALA A 49 14.92 18.84 1.25
C ALA A 49 13.71 18.57 0.33
N ASN A 50 13.92 18.53 -1.00
CA ASN A 50 12.84 18.24 -1.93
C ASN A 50 12.46 16.75 -1.87
N ALA A 51 13.44 15.86 -1.78
CA ALA A 51 13.20 14.43 -1.58
C ALA A 51 12.45 14.18 -0.27
N LEU A 52 12.84 14.87 0.82
CA LEU A 52 12.15 14.79 2.10
C LEU A 52 10.69 15.26 1.99
N HIS A 53 10.43 16.36 1.30
CA HIS A 53 9.07 16.84 1.05
C HIS A 53 8.22 15.80 0.31
N ILE A 54 8.76 15.20 -0.76
CA ILE A 54 8.07 14.13 -1.51
C ILE A 54 7.81 12.90 -0.62
N ILE A 55 8.77 12.54 0.25
CA ILE A 55 8.60 11.45 1.22
C ILE A 55 7.46 11.76 2.20
N GLN A 56 7.33 13.00 2.67
CA GLN A 56 6.24 13.41 3.55
C GLN A 56 4.88 13.35 2.83
N GLU A 57 4.79 13.85 1.59
CA GLU A 57 3.57 13.78 0.78
C GLU A 57 3.14 12.33 0.53
N PHE A 58 4.11 11.47 0.16
CA PHE A 58 3.87 10.04 0.02
C PHE A 58 3.46 9.40 1.36
N GLY A 59 4.06 9.84 2.46
CA GLY A 59 3.70 9.44 3.82
C GLY A 59 2.24 9.75 4.15
N ALA A 60 1.78 10.97 3.87
CA ALA A 60 0.38 11.37 4.06
C ALA A 60 -0.58 10.51 3.22
N PHE A 61 -0.20 10.21 1.97
CA PHE A 61 -0.95 9.31 1.10
C PHE A 61 -1.04 7.89 1.67
N LEU A 62 0.06 7.33 2.19
CA LEU A 62 0.07 6.02 2.84
C LEU A 62 -0.80 6.01 4.12
N VAL A 63 -0.79 7.08 4.91
CA VAL A 63 -1.68 7.21 6.07
C VAL A 63 -3.14 7.15 5.63
N PHE A 64 -3.51 7.93 4.61
CA PHE A 64 -4.87 7.92 4.07
C PHE A 64 -5.28 6.52 3.58
N ILE A 65 -4.43 5.87 2.79
CA ILE A 65 -4.62 4.49 2.33
C ILE A 65 -4.84 3.53 3.51
N GLY A 66 -4.02 3.63 4.56
CA GLY A 66 -4.13 2.76 5.73
C GLY A 66 -5.47 2.93 6.45
N LEU A 67 -5.88 4.18 6.70
CA LEU A 67 -7.18 4.50 7.33
C LEU A 67 -8.36 4.00 6.50
N ILE A 68 -8.37 4.29 5.20
CA ILE A 68 -9.48 3.88 4.33
C ILE A 68 -9.52 2.36 4.15
N THR A 69 -8.36 1.67 4.21
CA THR A 69 -8.29 0.20 4.17
C THR A 69 -8.90 -0.41 5.44
N PHE A 70 -8.67 0.17 6.62
CA PHE A 70 -9.36 -0.26 7.83
C PHE A 70 -10.87 -0.01 7.76
N TRP A 71 -11.29 1.14 7.23
CA TRP A 71 -12.71 1.41 7.00
C TRP A 71 -13.33 0.37 6.05
N PHE A 72 -12.64 0.06 4.95
CA PHE A 72 -13.01 -0.96 3.98
C PHE A 72 -13.16 -2.36 4.62
N MET A 73 -12.29 -2.75 5.54
CA MET A 73 -12.41 -4.04 6.23
C MET A 73 -13.71 -4.20 6.99
N ARG A 74 -14.24 -3.12 7.58
CA ARG A 74 -15.54 -3.14 8.25
C ARG A 74 -16.69 -3.24 7.25
N HIS A 75 -16.55 -2.64 6.07
CA HIS A 75 -17.54 -2.59 4.99
C HIS A 75 -17.25 -3.59 3.86
N TYR A 76 -16.51 -4.66 4.16
CA TYR A 76 -15.92 -5.54 3.14
C TYR A 76 -16.95 -6.05 2.12
N ASP A 77 -18.16 -6.38 2.57
CA ASP A 77 -19.20 -6.92 1.70
C ASP A 77 -19.76 -5.85 0.74
N GLN A 78 -19.89 -4.58 1.17
CA GLN A 78 -20.45 -3.48 0.37
C GLN A 78 -19.41 -2.83 -0.57
N SER A 79 -18.12 -2.99 -0.30
CA SER A 79 -17.09 -2.17 -0.92
C SER A 79 -16.34 -2.87 -2.07
N GLN A 80 -17.03 -3.69 -2.87
CA GLN A 80 -16.38 -4.43 -3.98
C GLN A 80 -15.77 -3.48 -5.03
N THR A 81 -16.44 -2.38 -5.37
CA THR A 81 -15.91 -1.36 -6.28
C THR A 81 -14.64 -0.73 -5.72
N PHE A 82 -14.64 -0.41 -4.42
CA PHE A 82 -13.48 0.17 -3.74
C PHE A 82 -12.27 -0.77 -3.77
N HIS A 83 -12.49 -2.07 -3.55
CA HIS A 83 -11.42 -3.07 -3.67
C HIS A 83 -10.75 -3.02 -5.04
N TRP A 84 -11.52 -3.03 -6.14
CA TRP A 84 -10.96 -2.98 -7.49
C TRP A 84 -10.30 -1.64 -7.82
N ALA A 85 -10.83 -0.52 -7.31
CA ALA A 85 -10.19 0.77 -7.42
C ALA A 85 -8.80 0.78 -6.75
N MET A 86 -8.69 0.23 -5.53
CA MET A 86 -7.41 0.05 -4.83
C MET A 86 -6.47 -0.88 -5.60
N THR A 87 -6.96 -1.99 -6.14
CA THR A 87 -6.17 -2.90 -6.97
C THR A 87 -5.58 -2.17 -8.18
N ILE A 88 -6.38 -1.36 -8.88
CA ILE A 88 -5.92 -0.56 -10.03
C ILE A 88 -4.89 0.47 -9.60
N ALA A 89 -5.15 1.20 -8.50
CA ALA A 89 -4.21 2.19 -7.97
C ALA A 89 -2.84 1.56 -7.66
N TRP A 90 -2.81 0.41 -7.00
CA TRP A 90 -1.57 -0.33 -6.75
C TRP A 90 -0.91 -0.84 -8.03
N GLY A 91 -1.70 -1.25 -9.03
CA GLY A 91 -1.19 -1.63 -10.34
C GLY A 91 -0.48 -0.48 -11.05
N LEU A 92 -1.06 0.73 -10.99
CA LEU A 92 -0.45 1.94 -11.57
C LEU A 92 0.86 2.32 -10.84
N ILE A 93 0.87 2.24 -9.51
CA ILE A 93 2.09 2.49 -8.70
C ILE A 93 3.18 1.47 -9.05
N ALA A 94 2.83 0.18 -9.11
CA ALA A 94 3.78 -0.86 -9.49
C ALA A 94 4.33 -0.61 -10.89
N LEU A 95 3.46 -0.27 -11.85
CA LEU A 95 3.85 0.04 -13.22
C LEU A 95 4.83 1.20 -13.29
N ALA A 96 4.57 2.30 -12.58
CA ALA A 96 5.47 3.45 -12.53
C ALA A 96 6.87 3.08 -12.04
N HIS A 97 6.98 2.16 -11.09
CA HIS A 97 8.29 1.70 -10.60
C HIS A 97 9.02 0.77 -11.57
N TRP A 98 8.31 0.06 -12.45
CA TRP A 98 8.93 -0.75 -13.51
C TRP A 98 9.51 0.09 -14.65
N PHE A 99 8.99 1.30 -14.85
CA PHE A 99 9.43 2.24 -15.89
C PHE A 99 10.10 3.45 -15.25
N ASP A 100 11.33 3.24 -14.75
CA ASP A 100 12.15 4.33 -14.22
C ASP A 100 12.39 5.40 -15.30
N VAL A 101 11.89 6.61 -15.04
CA VAL A 101 12.02 7.78 -15.92
C VAL A 101 13.48 8.22 -16.11
N ARG A 102 14.39 7.75 -15.24
CA ARG A 102 15.83 8.07 -15.27
C ARG A 102 16.65 7.11 -16.15
N GLY A 103 16.01 6.13 -16.80
CA GLY A 103 16.57 5.42 -17.95
C GLY A 103 17.50 4.22 -17.67
N SER A 104 17.97 3.99 -16.44
CA SER A 104 18.76 2.79 -16.11
C SER A 104 18.08 1.95 -15.03
N ARG A 105 17.83 0.66 -15.33
CA ARG A 105 17.32 -0.32 -14.35
C ARG A 105 18.43 -0.69 -13.36
N ASN A 106 18.74 0.21 -12.43
CA ASN A 106 19.80 -0.02 -11.44
C ASN A 106 19.42 -1.11 -10.43
N SER A 107 18.13 -1.45 -10.30
CA SER A 107 17.66 -2.57 -9.47
C SER A 107 16.26 -3.04 -9.88
N VAL A 108 16.03 -4.35 -9.82
CA VAL A 108 14.70 -4.97 -10.01
C VAL A 108 13.95 -5.18 -8.69
N ILE A 109 14.64 -5.02 -7.55
CA ILE A 109 14.09 -5.33 -6.23
C ILE A 109 12.97 -4.34 -5.86
N GLY A 110 13.21 -3.04 -6.05
CA GLY A 110 12.21 -2.00 -5.78
C GLY A 110 10.90 -2.22 -6.56
N PRO A 111 10.93 -2.43 -7.89
CA PRO A 111 9.74 -2.75 -8.68
C PRO A 111 8.99 -4.01 -8.21
N ILE A 112 9.71 -5.06 -7.82
CA ILE A 112 9.11 -6.30 -7.29
C ILE A 112 8.37 -6.01 -5.97
N ILE A 113 9.00 -5.30 -5.03
CA ILE A 113 8.38 -4.95 -3.75
C ILE A 113 7.11 -4.13 -3.97
N ASN A 114 7.16 -3.14 -4.87
CA ASN A 114 6.01 -2.30 -5.21
C ASN A 114 4.87 -3.06 -5.93
N SER A 115 5.15 -4.24 -6.50
CA SER A 115 4.15 -5.09 -7.15
C SER A 115 3.35 -5.95 -6.15
N ILE A 116 3.85 -6.15 -4.92
CA ILE A 116 3.24 -7.04 -3.92
C ILE A 116 1.78 -6.64 -3.58
N PRO A 117 1.47 -5.36 -3.27
CA PRO A 117 0.10 -4.97 -2.94
C PRO A 117 -0.87 -5.25 -4.09
N PHE A 118 -0.47 -4.96 -5.33
CA PHE A 118 -1.25 -5.21 -6.53
C PHE A 118 -1.59 -6.70 -6.69
N ILE A 119 -0.57 -7.56 -6.64
CA ILE A 119 -0.72 -9.01 -6.84
C ILE A 119 -1.65 -9.59 -5.76
N LEU A 120 -1.46 -9.22 -4.50
CA LEU A 120 -2.27 -9.74 -3.40
C LEU A 120 -3.72 -9.25 -3.46
N PHE A 121 -3.95 -7.97 -3.77
CA PHE A 121 -5.31 -7.46 -3.93
C PHE A 121 -6.00 -8.11 -5.12
N ALA A 122 -5.34 -8.24 -6.27
CA ALA A 122 -5.88 -8.93 -7.43
C ALA A 122 -6.25 -10.39 -7.12
N ALA A 123 -5.35 -11.13 -6.46
CA ALA A 123 -5.59 -12.51 -6.06
C ALA A 123 -6.81 -12.63 -5.12
N LEU A 124 -6.92 -11.76 -4.11
CA LEU A 124 -8.07 -11.75 -3.20
C LEU A 124 -9.38 -11.39 -3.90
N GLY A 125 -9.35 -10.45 -4.85
CA GLY A 125 -10.51 -10.07 -5.66
C GLY A 125 -11.02 -11.21 -6.51
N LEU A 126 -10.10 -11.94 -7.17
CA LEU A 126 -10.42 -13.12 -7.98
C LEU A 126 -10.96 -14.27 -7.14
N LEU A 127 -10.32 -14.56 -6.00
CA LEU A 127 -10.78 -15.61 -5.07
C LEU A 127 -12.17 -15.30 -4.51
N ARG A 128 -12.44 -14.04 -4.16
CA ARG A 128 -13.77 -13.59 -3.72
C ARG A 128 -14.81 -13.85 -4.80
N ARG A 129 -14.58 -13.41 -6.05
CA ARG A 129 -15.51 -13.63 -7.17
C ARG A 129 -15.79 -15.11 -7.39
N LYS A 130 -14.76 -15.96 -7.39
CA LYS A 130 -14.91 -17.42 -7.52
C LYS A 130 -15.80 -17.99 -6.41
N SER A 131 -15.59 -17.56 -5.17
CA SER A 131 -16.39 -18.05 -4.02
C SER A 131 -17.86 -17.59 -4.06
N GLN A 132 -18.14 -16.42 -4.62
CA GLN A 132 -19.51 -15.91 -4.77
C GLN A 132 -20.24 -16.61 -5.92
N GLY A 133 -19.57 -16.89 -7.04
CA GLY A 133 -20.15 -17.63 -8.16
C GLY A 133 -20.54 -19.07 -7.78
N GLN A 134 -19.74 -19.75 -6.96
CA GLN A 134 -20.05 -21.09 -6.44
C GLN A 134 -21.26 -21.11 -5.50
N ALA A 135 -21.55 -20.01 -4.81
CA ALA A 135 -22.70 -19.92 -3.90
C ALA A 135 -24.02 -19.64 -4.64
N GLN A 136 -23.98 -19.23 -5.90
CA GLN A 136 -25.16 -18.98 -6.74
C GLN A 136 -25.56 -20.19 -7.60
N SER A 137 -24.70 -21.21 -7.69
CA SER A 137 -24.91 -22.43 -8.48
C SER A 137 -25.43 -23.61 -7.64
N ILE A 138 -25.80 -23.38 -6.37
CA ILE A 138 -26.38 -24.34 -5.43
C ILE A 138 -27.77 -23.81 -5.06
#